data_AF-A0A0M2PUC6-F1
#
_entry.id   AF-A0A0M2PUC6-F1
#
_cell.length_a   1.000
_cell.length_b   1.000
_cell.length_c   1.000
_cell.angle_alpha   90.00
_cell.angle_beta   90.00
_cell.angle_gamma   90.00
#
_symmetry.space_group_name_H-M   'P 1'
#
loop_
_entity.id
_entity.type
_entity.pdbx_description
1 polymer ?
#
loop_
_entity_poly.entity_id
_entity_poly.type
_entity_poly.pdbx_seq_one_letter_code
_entity_poly.pdbx_strand_id
1 'polypeptide(L)' 'MSPLISQLLPSIAALSDTDKLKLVQLVLAQLLQEDKIEETEAQQCTPPFNPRDFFGVTHQPKQVIDDFLAKA' A
#
# COMPACT_ATOMS: atom_id res chain seq x y z
N MET A 1 -2.64 22.20 12.04
CA MET A 1 -2.51 22.15 13.51
C MET A 1 -3.54 21.16 14.03
N SER A 2 -3.19 19.88 14.15
CA SER A 2 -4.13 18.87 14.65
C SER A 2 -4.37 19.12 16.15
N PRO A 3 -5.63 19.21 16.61
CA PRO A 3 -5.89 19.29 18.04
C PRO A 3 -5.31 18.05 18.72
N LEU A 4 -4.58 18.26 19.81
CA LEU A 4 -4.02 17.20 20.63
C LEU A 4 -5.18 16.32 21.13
N ILE A 5 -5.08 15.00 20.92
CA ILE A 5 -6.11 14.01 21.27
C ILE A 5 -6.60 14.16 22.72
N SER A 6 -5.73 14.64 23.62
CA SER A 6 -6.05 14.94 25.01
C SER A 6 -7.15 15.99 25.22
N GLN A 7 -7.39 16.89 24.25
CA GLN A 7 -8.47 17.88 24.30
C GLN A 7 -9.78 17.34 23.70
N LEU A 8 -9.72 16.23 22.95
CA LEU A 8 -10.87 15.64 22.25
C LEU A 8 -11.62 14.60 23.12
N LEU A 9 -10.91 13.89 24.00
CA LEU A 9 -11.54 12.89 24.87
C LEU A 9 -12.58 13.49 25.84
N PRO A 10 -12.34 14.66 26.48
CA PRO A 10 -13.33 15.28 27.36
C PRO A 10 -14.58 15.75 26.60
N SER A 11 -14.43 16.23 25.38
CA SER A 11 -15.56 16.68 24.55
C SER A 11 -16.39 15.53 24.02
N ILE A 12 -15.79 14.36 23.74
CA ILE A 12 -16.52 13.12 23.42
C ILE A 12 -17.28 12.59 24.64
N ALA A 13 -16.69 12.68 25.84
CA ALA A 13 -17.34 12.22 27.07
C ALA A 13 -18.63 13.02 27.39
N ALA A 14 -18.64 14.31 27.04
CA ALA A 14 -19.77 15.22 27.20
C ALA A 14 -20.92 15.01 26.18
N LEU A 15 -20.73 14.18 25.16
CA LEU A 15 -21.79 13.85 24.20
C LEU A 15 -22.89 13.00 24.83
N SER A 16 -24.10 13.11 24.27
CA SER A 16 -25.20 12.20 24.60
C SER A 16 -24.86 10.77 24.17
N ASP A 17 -25.49 9.77 24.80
CA ASP A 17 -25.24 8.35 24.46
C ASP A 17 -25.57 8.04 23.00
N THR A 18 -26.61 8.67 22.46
CA THR A 18 -26.99 8.58 21.04
C THR A 18 -25.89 9.13 20.12
N ASP A 19 -25.29 10.25 20.49
CA ASP A 19 -24.24 10.88 19.68
C ASP A 19 -22.93 10.10 19.75
N LYS A 20 -22.63 9.49 20.90
CA LYS A 20 -21.51 8.53 21.04
C LYS A 20 -21.71 7.33 20.11
N LEU A 21 -22.92 6.76 20.06
CA LEU A 21 -23.24 5.66 19.16
C LEU A 21 -23.07 6.04 17.68
N LYS A 22 -23.55 7.23 17.29
CA LYS A 22 -23.36 7.74 15.92
C LYS A 22 -21.88 7.94 15.58
N LEU A 23 -21.09 8.45 16.52
CA LEU A 23 -19.65 8.63 16.32
C LEU A 23 -18.95 7.28 16.13
N VAL A 24 -19.30 6.26 16.93
CA VAL A 24 -18.79 4.89 16.74
C VAL A 24 -19.18 4.34 15.37
N GLN A 25 -20.43 4.51 14.95
CA GLN A 25 -20.88 4.08 13.62
C GLN A 25 -20.09 4.75 12.48
N LEU A 26 -19.80 6.05 12.62
CA LEU A 26 -19.05 6.80 11.64
C LEU A 26 -17.59 6.34 11.57
N VAL A 27 -16.94 6.12 12.71
CA VAL A 27 -15.56 5.59 12.77
C VAL A 27 -15.49 4.20 12.16
N LEU A 28 -16.43 3.30 12.49
CA LEU A 28 -16.47 1.97 11.89
C LEU A 28 -16.68 2.01 10.37
N ALA A 29 -17.52 2.91 9.88
CA ALA A 29 -17.74 3.09 8.45
C ALA A 29 -16.47 3.61 7.73
N GLN A 30 -15.71 4.49 8.37
CA GLN A 30 -14.43 4.99 7.84
C GLN A 30 -13.37 3.89 7.78
N LEU A 31 -13.21 3.09 8.83
CA LEU A 31 -12.27 1.97 8.85
C LEU A 31 -12.58 0.94 7.75
N LEU A 32 -13.87 0.61 7.57
CA LEU A 32 -14.31 -0.28 6.48
C LEU A 32 -14.03 0.29 5.09
N GLN A 33 -13.92 1.61 4.95
CA GLN A 33 -13.60 2.25 3.68
C GLN A 33 -12.08 2.30 3.46
N GLU A 34 -11.29 2.56 4.50
CA GLU A 34 -9.83 2.51 4.46
C GLU A 34 -9.32 1.11 4.11
N ASP A 35 -9.87 0.05 4.71
CA ASP A 35 -9.51 -1.35 4.38
C ASP A 35 -9.71 -1.66 2.88
N LYS A 36 -10.77 -1.11 2.27
CA LYS A 36 -11.05 -1.30 0.83
C LYS A 36 -10.12 -0.51 -0.08
N ILE A 37 -9.59 0.62 0.40
CA ILE A 37 -8.63 1.42 -0.36
C ILE A 37 -7.29 0.67 -0.43
N GLU A 38 -6.86 0.01 0.65
CA GLU A 38 -5.67 -0.84 0.64
C GLU A 38 -5.82 -2.06 -0.28
N GLU A 39 -6.99 -2.69 -0.34
CA GLU A 39 -7.27 -3.79 -1.28
C GLU A 39 -7.28 -3.32 -2.75
N THR A 40 -7.65 -2.06 -3.01
CA THR A 40 -7.70 -1.50 -4.37
C THR A 40 -6.30 -1.16 -4.88
N GLU A 41 -5.37 -0.74 -4.02
CA GLU A 41 -3.96 -0.55 -4.40
C GLU A 41 -3.25 -1.87 -4.71
N ALA A 42 -3.64 -2.97 -4.06
CA ALA A 42 -3.15 -4.31 -4.36
C ALA A 42 -3.67 -4.88 -5.71
N GLN A 43 -4.65 -4.24 -6.36
CA GLN A 43 -5.19 -4.65 -7.66
C GLN A 43 -4.46 -4.03 -8.86
N GLN A 44 -3.34 -3.33 -8.64
CA GLN A 44 -2.42 -3.04 -9.74
C GLN A 44 -1.82 -4.36 -10.22
N CYS A 45 -2.48 -4.91 -11.25
CA CYS A 45 -2.12 -6.08 -12.03
C CYS A 45 -0.61 -6.17 -12.17
N THR A 46 0.03 -6.92 -11.26
CA THR A 46 1.46 -7.12 -11.29
C THR A 46 1.71 -7.91 -12.57
N PRO A 47 2.61 -7.45 -13.48
CA PRO A 47 2.90 -8.21 -14.67
C PRO A 47 3.30 -9.64 -14.24
N PRO A 48 2.82 -10.68 -14.94
CA PRO A 48 3.14 -12.05 -14.59
C PRO A 48 4.66 -12.19 -14.47
N PHE A 49 5.11 -12.84 -13.39
CA PHE A 49 6.53 -13.01 -13.09
C PHE A 49 7.24 -13.60 -14.32
N ASN A 50 8.17 -12.83 -14.90
CA ASN A 50 8.99 -13.28 -16.01
C ASN A 50 10.35 -13.76 -15.48
N PRO A 51 10.58 -15.08 -15.38
CA PRO A 51 11.85 -15.60 -14.89
C PRO A 51 13.04 -15.18 -15.75
N ARG A 52 12.85 -14.91 -17.05
CA ARG A 52 13.96 -14.48 -17.92
C ARG A 52 14.49 -13.09 -17.54
N ASP A 53 13.59 -12.18 -17.16
CA ASP A 53 13.93 -10.83 -16.73
C ASP A 53 14.51 -10.86 -15.31
N PHE A 54 13.95 -11.69 -14.43
CA PHE A 54 14.40 -11.82 -13.04
C PHE A 54 15.77 -12.49 -12.90
N PHE A 55 16.01 -13.59 -13.61
CA PHE A 55 17.29 -14.32 -13.55
C PHE A 55 18.35 -13.74 -14.51
N GLY A 56 18.06 -12.61 -15.18
CA GLY A 56 18.97 -11.99 -16.13
C GLY A 56 19.36 -12.91 -17.30
N VAL A 57 18.55 -13.94 -17.59
CA VAL A 57 18.82 -14.91 -18.65
C VAL A 57 18.43 -14.30 -20.00
N THR A 58 19.09 -13.20 -20.32
CA THR A 58 19.30 -12.86 -21.72
C THR A 58 20.19 -13.96 -22.26
N HIS A 59 19.67 -14.76 -23.20
CA HIS A 59 20.49 -15.66 -24.01
C HIS A 59 21.40 -14.77 -24.87
N GLN A 60 22.41 -14.15 -24.27
CA GLN A 60 23.49 -13.55 -25.03
C GLN A 60 24.23 -14.71 -25.69
N PRO A 61 24.33 -14.75 -27.03
CA PRO A 61 25.19 -15.70 -27.70
C PRO A 61 26.60 -15.54 -27.12
N LYS A 62 27.29 -16.63 -26.81
CA LYS A 62 28.68 -16.60 -26.30
C LYS A 62 29.59 -15.66 -27.09
N GLN A 63 29.34 -15.56 -28.40
CA GLN A 63 30.02 -14.64 -29.32
C GLN A 63 30.02 -13.17 -28.84
N VAL A 64 28.95 -12.68 -28.21
CA VAL A 64 28.87 -11.29 -27.71
C VAL A 64 29.77 -11.08 -26.49
N ILE A 65 29.92 -12.11 -25.65
CA ILE A 65 30.80 -12.10 -24.48
C ILE A 65 32.26 -12.20 -24.92
N ASP A 66 32.53 -13.09 -25.88
CA ASP A 66 33.87 -13.29 -26.45
C ASP A 66 34.35 -12.02 -27.18
N ASP A 67 33.48 -11.33 -27.93
CA ASP A 67 33.78 -10.07 -28.60
C ASP A 67 34.06 -8.91 -27.63
N PHE A 68 33.41 -8.91 -26.45
CA PHE A 68 33.68 -7.92 -25.40
C PHE A 68 35.03 -8.18 -24.72
N LEU A 69 35.33 -9.44 -24.40
CA LEU A 69 36.61 -9.84 -23.80
C LEU A 69 37.79 -9.63 -24.75
N ALA A 70 37.59 -9.79 -26.07
CA ALA A 70 38.61 -9.56 -27.08
C ALA A 70 38.88 -8.07 -27.35
N LYS A 71 37.97 -7.17 -26.93
CA LYS A 71 38.09 -5.71 -27.07
C LYS A 71 38.54 -5.01 -25.77
N ALA A 72 38.71 -5.74 -24.67
CA ALA A 72 39.20 -5.23 -23.39
C ALA A 72 40.73 -5.27 -23.30
#